data_AF-A0AAV3BHF8-F1
#
_entry.id   AF-A0AAV3BHF8-F1
#
_cell.length_a   1.000
_cell.length_b   1.000
_cell.length_c   1.000
_cell.angle_alpha   90.00
_cell.angle_beta   90.00
_cell.angle_gamma   90.00
#
_symmetry.space_group_name_H-M   'P 1'
#
loop_
_entity.id
_entity.type
_entity.pdbx_description
1 polymer ?
#
loop_
_entity_poly.entity_id
_entity_poly.type
_entity_poly.pdbx_seq_one_letter_code
_entity_poly.pdbx_strand_id
1 'polypeptide(L)' 'MVKPPWITRYGVLLHLQQTGGHATRKRLWLSADSMSEDEWRQLCLLLRHSFESDDGTM' A
#
# COMPACT_ATOMS: atom_id res chain seq x y z
N MET A 1 0.02 7.81 11.47
CA MET A 1 1.20 6.99 11.14
C MET A 1 0.74 5.90 10.18
N VAL A 2 0.87 6.17 8.89
CA VAL A 2 0.52 5.20 7.84
C VAL A 2 1.67 4.19 7.81
N LYS A 3 1.37 2.89 7.92
CA LYS A 3 2.41 1.88 7.87
C LYS A 3 2.79 1.61 6.41
N PRO A 4 4.08 1.38 6.11
CA PRO A 4 4.50 1.02 4.76
C PRO A 4 3.77 -0.24 4.28
N PRO A 5 3.39 -0.31 2.99
CA PRO A 5 2.67 -1.43 2.42
C PRO A 5 3.64 -2.61 2.32
N TRP A 6 3.17 -3.82 2.64
CA TRP A 6 4.02 -4.99 2.49
C TRP A 6 3.88 -5.51 1.07
N ILE A 7 4.88 -5.22 0.25
CA ILE A 7 4.90 -5.60 -1.15
C ILE A 7 5.63 -6.94 -1.29
N THR A 8 4.96 -7.92 -1.91
CA THR A 8 5.53 -9.23 -2.25
C THR A 8 5.37 -9.49 -3.74
N ARG A 9 6.05 -10.53 -4.26
CA ARG A 9 5.91 -10.95 -5.66
C ARG A 9 4.50 -11.42 -6.04
N TYR A 10 3.64 -11.70 -5.07
CA TYR A 10 2.31 -12.29 -5.26
C TYR A 10 1.17 -11.35 -4.87
N GLY A 11 1.49 -10.21 -4.25
CA GLY A 11 0.46 -9.37 -3.65
C GLY A 11 1.03 -8.32 -2.72
N VAL A 12 0.17 -7.41 -2.31
CA VAL A 12 0.46 -6.26 -1.47
C VAL A 12 -0.52 -6.25 -0.31
N LEU A 13 0.00 -6.07 0.90
CA LEU A 13 -0.82 -5.80 2.07
C LEU A 13 -0.82 -4.30 2.36
N LEU A 14 -2.00 -3.68 2.27
CA LEU A 14 -2.22 -2.28 2.62
C LEU A 14 -2.83 -2.17 4.02
N HIS A 15 -2.30 -1.25 4.82
CA HIS A 15 -2.88 -0.87 6.10
C HIS A 15 -3.67 0.44 5.92
N LEU A 16 -4.98 0.31 5.84
CA LEU A 16 -5.89 1.44 5.68
C LEU A 16 -6.34 1.93 7.05
N GLN A 17 -6.24 3.22 7.28
CA GLN A 17 -6.82 3.88 8.44
C GLN A 17 -7.96 4.77 7.95
N GLN A 18 -9.15 4.60 8.52
CA GLN A 18 -10.27 5.45 8.17
C GLN A 18 -10.00 6.89 8.61
N THR A 19 -10.04 7.83 7.66
CA THR A 19 -9.96 9.28 7.91
C THR A 19 -11.38 9.82 8.08
N GLY A 20 -11.80 9.97 9.34
CA GLY A 20 -13.14 10.46 9.73
C GLY A 20 -13.99 9.38 10.41
N GLY A 21 -14.04 9.42 11.75
CA GLY A 21 -14.79 8.49 12.60
C GLY A 21 -13.92 7.73 13.62
N HIS A 22 -14.51 6.74 14.30
CA HIS A 22 -13.79 5.83 15.21
C HIS A 22 -12.64 5.15 14.46
N ALA A 23 -11.41 5.25 14.96
CA ALA A 23 -10.18 4.87 14.29
C ALA A 23 -10.11 3.34 14.02
N THR A 24 -10.81 2.89 13.00
CA THR A 24 -10.75 1.51 12.54
C THR A 24 -9.60 1.35 11.56
N ARG A 25 -8.73 0.40 11.88
CA ARG A 25 -7.62 -0.01 11.02
C ARG A 25 -8.08 -1.23 10.24
N LYS A 26 -8.09 -1.13 8.92
CA LYS A 26 -8.39 -2.25 8.03
C LYS A 26 -7.11 -2.71 7.35
N ARG A 27 -7.02 -4.01 7.11
CA ARG A 27 -5.92 -4.62 6.34
C ARG A 27 -6.53 -5.11 5.03
N LEU A 28 -5.99 -4.65 3.91
CA LEU A 28 -6.45 -5.04 2.58
C LEU A 28 -5.33 -5.84 1.91
N TRP A 29 -5.61 -7.09 1.54
CA TRP A 29 -4.73 -7.87 0.70
C TRP A 29 -5.14 -7.67 -0.76
N LEU A 30 -4.22 -7.15 -1.56
CA LEU A 30 -4.36 -7.04 -3.01
C LEU A 30 -3.49 -8.12 -3.64
N SER A 31 -4.09 -8.98 -4.44
CA SER A 31 -3.39 -10.09 -5.07
C SER A 31 -2.86 -9.67 -6.45
N ALA A 32 -1.65 -10.11 -6.81
CA ALA A 32 -1.01 -9.72 -8.07
C ALA A 32 -1.71 -10.34 -9.30
N ASP A 33 -2.44 -11.44 -9.12
CA ASP A 33 -3.24 -12.09 -10.15
C ASP A 33 -4.52 -11.32 -10.50
N SER A 34 -4.90 -10.30 -9.71
CA SER A 34 -6.07 -9.47 -10.00
C SER A 34 -5.79 -8.39 -11.05
N MET A 35 -4.54 -8.25 -11.52
CA MET A 35 -4.11 -7.22 -12.46
C MET A 35 -3.11 -7.79 -13.47
N SER A 36 -2.90 -7.09 -14.58
CA SER A 36 -1.85 -7.42 -15.54
C SER A 36 -0.46 -7.14 -14.94
N GLU A 37 0.59 -7.79 -15.46
CA GLU A 37 1.97 -7.62 -14.92
C GLU A 37 2.45 -6.15 -14.99
N ASP A 38 2.13 -5.44 -16.08
CA ASP A 38 2.48 -4.02 -16.25
C ASP A 38 1.77 -3.13 -15.23
N GLU A 39 0.48 -3.36 -15.00
CA GLU A 39 -0.32 -2.66 -13.99
C GLU A 39 0.21 -2.93 -12.58
N TRP A 40 0.59 -4.18 -12.30
CA TRP A 40 1.19 -4.59 -11.03
C TRP A 40 2.52 -3.89 -10.78
N ARG A 41 3.40 -3.85 -11.78
CA ARG A 41 4.68 -3.13 -11.71
C ARG A 41 4.47 -1.65 -11.45
N GLN A 42 3.55 -1.02 -12.18
CA GLN A 42 3.24 0.39 -12.00
C GLN A 42 2.70 0.68 -10.59
N LEU A 43 1.81 -0.18 -10.09
CA LEU A 43 1.30 -0.07 -8.71
C LEU A 43 2.42 -0.20 -7.68
N CYS A 44 3.32 -1.19 -7.83
CA CYS A 44 4.45 -1.37 -6.93
C CYS A 44 5.38 -0.15 -6.92
N LEU A 45 5.62 0.47 -8.08
CA LEU A 45 6.43 1.70 -8.17
C LEU A 45 5.75 2.88 -7.46
N LEU A 46 4.45 3.07 -7.68
CA LEU A 46 3.67 4.13 -7.03
C LEU A 46 3.64 3.95 -5.50
N LEU A 47 3.43 2.71 -5.04
CA LEU A 47 3.43 2.37 -3.62
C LEU A 47 4.81 2.49 -2.98
N ARG A 48 5.92 2.33 -3.72
CA ARG A 48 7.25 2.61 -3.17
C ARG A 48 7.48 4.11 -3.03
N HIS A 49 7.25 4.86 -4.11
CA HIS A 49 7.42 6.32 -4.11
C HIS A 49 6.55 7.04 -3.08
N SER A 50 5.28 6.64 -2.95
CA SER A 50 4.34 7.28 -2.02
C SER A 50 4.73 7.08 -0.56
N PHE A 51 5.42 6.00 -0.21
CA PHE A 51 5.82 5.70 1.16
C PHE A 51 7.29 6.05 1.45
N GLU A 52 8.14 6.19 0.44
CA GLU A 52 9.44 6.85 0.56
C GLU A 52 9.30 8.35 0.84
N SER A 53 8.22 8.98 0.35
CA SER A 53 7.97 10.42 0.56
C SER A 53 7.46 10.77 1.97
N ASP A 54 7.00 9.79 2.76
CA ASP A 54 6.51 10.01 4.14
C ASP A 54 7.64 9.88 5.20
N ASP A 55 8.82 9.37 4.81
CA ASP A 55 10.00 9.23 5.67
C ASP A 55 10.78 10.56 5.87
N GLY A 56 10.35 11.64 5.21
CA GLY A 56 11.07 12.92 5.15
C GLY A 56 10.69 13.99 6.17
N THR A 57 9.93 13.67 7.23
CA THR A 57 9.61 14.65 8.30
C THR A 57 10.02 14.14 9.67
N MET A 58 11.30 14.29 9.97
CA MET A 58 11.81 14.51 11.33
C MET A 58 12.56 15.84 11.37
#